data_AF-A0A0N9HZ40-F1
#
_entry.id   AF-A0A0N9HZ40-F1
#
_cell.length_a   1.000
_cell.length_b   1.000
_cell.length_c   1.000
_cell.angle_alpha   90.00
_cell.angle_beta   90.00
_cell.angle_gamma   90.00
#
_symmetry.space_group_name_H-M   'P 1'
#
loop_
_entity.id
_entity.type
_entity.pdbx_description
1 polymer ?
#
loop_
_entity_poly.entity_id
_entity_poly.type
_entity_poly.pdbx_seq_one_letter_code
_entity_poly.pdbx_strand_id
1 'polypeptide(L)'
;MVASRTGASPAEANTATQSSTGLQQGLEVWADLLRQETGDGKFLGEQPVVNRWIAAVSRWLVDATLLADAASLHQALEVMREAAMRLRPGGATAHLETALITLSEVARAGLDRARQTILADTLDPNSWAARMLLLVCERPHITSADIVVELGTHEAQISRSGKALAERGLLVKSRHGRSKGWHATPRGTATAQRLAERGAHR
;
A
#
# COMPACT_ATOMS: atom_id res chain seq x y z
N MET A 1 1.39 -70.76 1.41
CA MET A 1 0.57 -69.53 1.29
C MET A 1 1.21 -68.50 2.21
N VAL A 2 1.95 -67.49 1.72
CA VAL A 2 1.47 -66.24 1.07
C VAL A 2 0.48 -65.53 2.00
N ALA A 3 0.67 -64.32 2.54
CA ALA A 3 1.63 -63.24 2.31
C ALA A 3 1.72 -62.32 3.54
N SER A 4 2.86 -61.64 3.66
CA SER A 4 3.09 -60.40 4.42
C SER A 4 2.10 -59.29 4.05
N ARG A 5 1.71 -58.46 5.02
CA ARG A 5 1.45 -57.02 4.80
C ARG A 5 1.63 -56.22 6.09
N THR A 6 2.79 -55.61 6.17
CA THR A 6 3.09 -54.37 6.88
C THR A 6 2.09 -53.28 6.45
N GLY A 7 1.40 -52.70 7.44
CA GLY A 7 0.58 -51.52 7.27
C GLY A 7 1.04 -50.44 8.24
N ALA A 8 2.18 -49.82 7.95
CA ALA A 8 2.49 -48.51 8.49
C ALA A 8 1.64 -47.49 7.72
N SER A 9 0.83 -46.70 8.41
CA SER A 9 0.19 -45.52 7.84
C SER A 9 0.41 -44.35 8.78
N PRO A 10 1.43 -43.50 8.53
CA PRO A 10 1.57 -42.19 9.14
C PRO A 10 1.10 -41.15 8.12
N ALA A 11 -0.11 -40.64 8.28
CA ALA A 11 -0.54 -39.40 7.62
C ALA A 11 -1.82 -38.90 8.31
N GLU A 12 -1.73 -38.59 9.61
CA GLU A 12 -2.56 -37.52 10.14
C GLU A 12 -2.15 -36.25 9.39
N ALA A 13 -2.97 -35.90 8.42
CA ALA A 13 -2.85 -34.65 7.71
C ALA A 13 -2.85 -33.52 8.74
N ASN A 14 -1.69 -32.89 8.90
CA ASN A 14 -1.56 -31.57 9.50
C ASN A 14 -2.63 -30.66 8.89
N THR A 15 -3.75 -30.51 9.59
CA THR A 15 -4.59 -29.33 9.51
C THR A 15 -3.70 -28.18 9.97
N ALA A 16 -3.00 -27.60 9.00
CA ALA A 16 -2.36 -26.31 9.12
C ALA A 16 -3.44 -25.36 9.65
N THR A 17 -3.41 -25.15 10.95
CA THR A 17 -4.18 -24.12 11.61
C THR A 17 -3.60 -22.85 11.04
N GLN A 18 -4.29 -22.28 10.05
CA GLN A 18 -4.00 -20.96 9.54
C GLN A 18 -4.11 -20.03 10.75
N SER A 19 -2.98 -19.68 11.35
CA SER A 19 -2.90 -18.64 12.36
C SER A 19 -3.35 -17.35 11.69
N SER A 20 -4.65 -17.07 11.75
CA SER A 20 -5.18 -15.77 11.36
C SER A 20 -4.50 -14.75 12.25
N THR A 21 -3.75 -13.83 11.62
CA THR A 21 -3.12 -12.73 12.36
C THR A 21 -4.24 -11.93 13.04
N GLY A 22 -3.94 -11.23 14.14
CA GLY A 22 -4.95 -10.39 14.81
C GLY A 22 -5.60 -9.36 13.86
N LEU A 23 -4.90 -8.99 12.78
CA LEU A 23 -5.43 -8.17 11.70
C LEU A 23 -6.51 -8.91 10.89
N GLN A 24 -6.28 -10.16 10.51
CA GLN A 24 -7.26 -10.96 9.77
C GLN A 24 -8.52 -11.22 10.60
N GLN A 25 -8.36 -11.56 11.90
CA GLN A 25 -9.50 -11.75 12.81
C GLN A 25 -10.32 -10.47 12.97
N GLY A 26 -9.65 -9.33 13.09
CA GLY A 26 -10.32 -8.04 13.09
C GLY A 26 -11.17 -7.84 11.83
N LEU A 27 -10.58 -8.08 10.66
CA LEU A 27 -11.24 -7.89 9.37
C LEU A 27 -12.51 -8.73 9.24
N GLU A 28 -12.45 -9.99 9.67
CA GLU A 28 -13.60 -10.90 9.69
C GLU A 28 -14.73 -10.33 10.57
N VAL A 29 -14.41 -9.85 11.78
CA VAL A 29 -15.38 -9.25 12.70
C VAL A 29 -16.06 -8.02 12.09
N TRP A 30 -15.32 -7.11 11.45
CA TRP A 30 -15.94 -5.93 10.84
C TRP A 30 -16.71 -6.26 9.56
N ALA A 31 -16.24 -7.23 8.77
CA ALA A 31 -16.94 -7.70 7.58
C ALA A 31 -18.30 -8.35 7.95
N ASP A 32 -18.35 -9.10 9.05
CA ASP A 32 -19.59 -9.67 9.57
C ASP A 32 -20.58 -8.59 10.01
N LEU A 33 -20.11 -7.59 10.76
CA LEU A 33 -20.93 -6.44 11.14
C LEU A 33 -21.48 -5.69 9.92
N LEU A 34 -20.65 -5.50 8.89
CA LEU A 34 -21.04 -4.84 7.65
C LEU A 34 -22.06 -5.67 6.84
N ARG A 35 -21.97 -7.00 6.87
CA ARG A 35 -22.95 -7.89 6.24
C ARG A 35 -24.31 -7.84 6.92
N GLN A 36 -24.34 -7.78 8.25
CA GLN A 36 -25.58 -7.75 9.04
C GLN A 36 -26.46 -6.51 8.76
N GLU A 37 -25.87 -5.40 8.32
CA GLU A 37 -26.61 -4.18 7.95
C GLU A 37 -27.45 -4.30 6.69
N THR A 38 -27.10 -5.23 5.80
CA THR A 38 -27.64 -5.26 4.44
C THR A 38 -29.04 -5.88 4.35
N GLY A 39 -29.63 -6.28 5.49
CA GLY A 39 -31.00 -6.80 5.58
C GLY A 39 -32.06 -5.73 5.82
N ASP A 40 -31.86 -4.83 6.80
CA ASP A 40 -32.89 -3.87 7.26
C ASP A 40 -32.33 -2.52 7.80
N GLY A 41 -31.01 -2.27 7.75
CA GLY A 41 -30.39 -0.98 8.14
C GLY A 41 -30.48 -0.58 9.62
N LYS A 42 -30.78 -1.51 10.53
CA LYS A 42 -31.11 -1.21 11.94
C LYS A 42 -29.93 -1.01 12.89
N PHE A 43 -28.69 -1.45 12.59
CA PHE A 43 -27.62 -1.50 13.60
C PHE A 43 -26.49 -0.47 13.38
N LEU A 44 -26.18 -0.09 12.14
CA LEU A 44 -25.21 0.93 11.73
C LEU A 44 -25.89 2.07 10.96
N GLY A 45 -27.23 2.17 10.95
CA GLY A 45 -27.88 3.44 10.60
C GLY A 45 -27.65 4.52 11.66
N GLU A 46 -27.42 4.11 12.90
CA GLU A 46 -27.19 5.00 14.02
C GLU A 46 -25.77 5.59 13.97
N GLN A 47 -25.70 6.91 13.83
CA GLN A 47 -24.46 7.66 13.67
C GLN A 47 -23.36 7.34 14.72
N PRO A 48 -23.67 7.12 16.02
CA PRO A 48 -22.65 6.73 17.00
C PRO A 48 -22.04 5.34 16.72
N VAL A 49 -22.82 4.39 16.22
CA VAL A 49 -22.34 3.04 15.92
C VAL A 49 -21.46 3.08 14.67
N VAL A 50 -21.88 3.80 13.63
CA VAL A 50 -21.06 4.05 12.43
C VAL A 50 -19.73 4.67 12.79
N ASN A 51 -19.72 5.70 13.63
CA ASN A 51 -18.49 6.38 13.99
C ASN A 51 -17.51 5.46 14.72
N ARG A 52 -18.00 4.57 15.60
CA ARG A 52 -17.16 3.56 16.26
C ARG A 52 -16.60 2.56 15.25
N TRP A 53 -17.42 2.11 14.31
CA TRP A 53 -16.99 1.21 13.24
C TRP A 53 -15.91 1.87 12.36
N ILE A 54 -16.14 3.12 11.92
CA ILE A 54 -15.16 3.91 11.15
C ILE A 54 -13.83 3.99 11.90
N ALA A 55 -13.86 4.32 13.19
CA ALA A 55 -12.64 4.45 13.98
C ALA A 55 -11.85 3.13 14.05
N ALA A 56 -12.55 2.00 14.25
CA ALA A 56 -11.94 0.68 14.30
C ALA A 56 -11.30 0.29 12.96
N VAL A 57 -12.07 0.40 11.85
CA VAL A 57 -11.59 0.07 10.51
C VAL A 57 -10.46 1.00 10.07
N SER A 58 -10.55 2.30 10.40
CA SER A 58 -9.48 3.27 10.11
C SER A 58 -8.17 2.88 10.78
N ARG A 59 -8.22 2.52 12.08
CA ARG A 59 -7.03 2.09 12.80
C ARG A 59 -6.41 0.84 12.19
N TRP A 60 -7.26 -0.13 11.85
CA TRP A 60 -6.81 -1.36 11.21
C TRP A 60 -6.20 -1.12 9.81
N LEU A 61 -6.81 -0.27 8.99
CA LEU A 61 -6.26 0.11 7.67
C LEU A 61 -4.91 0.81 7.79
N VAL A 62 -4.72 1.62 8.83
CA VAL A 62 -3.42 2.24 9.14
C VAL A 62 -2.38 1.16 9.44
N ASP A 63 -2.69 0.21 10.32
CA ASP A 63 -1.76 -0.88 10.66
C ASP A 63 -1.41 -1.74 9.44
N ALA A 64 -2.41 -2.13 8.64
CA ALA A 64 -2.20 -2.88 7.39
C ALA A 64 -1.35 -2.10 6.39
N THR A 65 -1.54 -0.78 6.30
CA THR A 65 -0.72 0.10 5.43
C THR A 65 0.72 0.20 5.90
N LEU A 66 0.94 0.37 7.21
CA LEU A 66 2.28 0.47 7.80
C LEU A 66 3.07 -0.83 7.63
N LEU A 67 2.40 -1.97 7.74
CA LEU A 67 2.98 -3.30 7.57
C LEU A 67 3.08 -3.73 6.09
N ALA A 68 2.62 -2.90 5.16
CA ALA A 68 2.51 -3.24 3.74
C ALA A 68 1.77 -4.57 3.49
N ASP A 69 0.75 -4.87 4.29
CA ASP A 69 -0.07 -6.09 4.19
C ASP A 69 -1.08 -5.94 3.04
N ALA A 70 -0.58 -6.20 1.83
CA ALA A 70 -1.37 -6.09 0.60
C ALA A 70 -2.57 -7.04 0.58
N ALA A 71 -2.47 -8.22 1.21
CA ALA A 71 -3.57 -9.20 1.24
C ALA A 71 -4.76 -8.65 2.04
N SER A 72 -4.50 -8.16 3.26
CA SER A 72 -5.50 -7.50 4.10
C SER A 72 -6.13 -6.29 3.40
N LEU A 73 -5.31 -5.42 2.80
CA LEU A 73 -5.80 -4.22 2.11
C LEU A 73 -6.69 -4.56 0.89
N HIS A 74 -6.34 -5.60 0.11
CA HIS A 74 -7.18 -6.09 -0.99
C HIS A 74 -8.51 -6.64 -0.48
N GLN A 75 -8.48 -7.47 0.57
CA GLN A 75 -9.70 -8.05 1.12
C GLN A 75 -10.64 -6.96 1.68
N ALA A 76 -10.09 -5.95 2.35
CA ALA A 76 -10.87 -4.81 2.84
C ALA A 76 -11.53 -4.01 1.72
N LEU A 77 -10.80 -3.78 0.62
CA LEU A 77 -11.33 -3.11 -0.56
C LEU A 77 -12.54 -3.85 -1.14
N GLU A 78 -12.46 -5.18 -1.26
CA GLU A 78 -13.55 -6.00 -1.78
C GLU A 78 -14.76 -5.97 -0.85
N VAL A 79 -14.56 -6.14 0.46
CA VAL A 79 -15.62 -6.05 1.47
C VAL A 79 -16.33 -4.68 1.42
N MET A 80 -15.56 -3.59 1.34
CA MET A 80 -16.13 -2.24 1.29
C MET A 80 -16.89 -1.96 -0.01
N ARG A 81 -16.37 -2.42 -1.16
CA ARG A 81 -17.05 -2.31 -2.45
C ARG A 81 -18.37 -3.08 -2.47
N GLU A 82 -18.34 -4.33 -2.01
CA GLU A 82 -19.56 -5.15 -1.92
C GLU A 82 -20.62 -4.49 -1.03
N ALA A 83 -20.21 -3.93 0.10
CA ALA A 83 -21.13 -3.24 1.00
C ALA A 83 -21.68 -1.96 0.37
N ALA A 84 -20.82 -1.14 -0.25
CA ALA A 84 -21.25 0.09 -0.91
C ALA A 84 -22.29 -0.19 -2.01
N MET A 85 -22.13 -1.27 -2.78
CA MET A 85 -23.09 -1.69 -3.81
C MET A 85 -24.46 -2.10 -3.27
N ARG A 86 -24.57 -2.46 -1.98
CA ARG A 86 -25.83 -2.82 -1.33
C ARG A 86 -26.54 -1.63 -0.69
N LEU A 87 -25.83 -0.51 -0.48
CA LEU A 87 -26.41 0.70 0.11
C LEU A 87 -27.22 1.48 -0.93
N ARG A 88 -28.31 2.11 -0.47
CA ARG A 88 -29.09 3.02 -1.31
C ARG A 88 -28.49 4.43 -1.23
N PRO A 89 -28.20 5.09 -2.37
CA PRO A 89 -27.66 6.45 -2.37
C PRO A 89 -28.59 7.45 -1.68
N GLY A 90 -28.02 8.33 -0.85
CA GLY A 90 -28.74 9.49 -0.29
C GLY A 90 -29.85 9.16 0.72
N GLY A 91 -29.90 7.93 1.23
CA GLY A 91 -30.87 7.48 2.23
C GLY A 91 -30.35 7.56 3.68
N ALA A 92 -31.01 6.82 4.59
CA ALA A 92 -30.64 6.73 6.00
C ALA A 92 -29.20 6.21 6.24
N THR A 93 -28.57 5.62 5.22
CA THR A 93 -27.20 5.07 5.26
C THR A 93 -26.15 5.96 4.61
N ALA A 94 -26.47 7.22 4.24
CA ALA A 94 -25.55 8.10 3.51
C ALA A 94 -24.20 8.35 4.24
N HIS A 95 -24.22 8.37 5.58
CA HIS A 95 -22.99 8.49 6.38
C HIS A 95 -22.09 7.26 6.25
N LEU A 96 -22.67 6.07 6.30
CA LEU A 96 -21.94 4.81 6.10
C LEU A 96 -21.42 4.69 4.66
N GLU A 97 -22.22 5.08 3.67
CA GLU A 97 -21.81 5.13 2.25
C GLU A 97 -20.58 6.01 2.06
N THR A 98 -20.62 7.24 2.58
CA THR A 98 -19.49 8.18 2.52
C THR A 98 -18.25 7.61 3.18
N ALA A 99 -18.42 6.95 4.32
CA ALA A 99 -17.34 6.31 5.04
C ALA A 99 -16.70 5.16 4.25
N LEU A 100 -17.51 4.29 3.63
CA LEU A 100 -17.03 3.18 2.81
C LEU A 100 -16.22 3.65 1.61
N ILE A 101 -16.68 4.71 0.92
CA ILE A 101 -15.93 5.32 -0.19
C ILE A 101 -14.59 5.87 0.31
N THR A 102 -14.61 6.61 1.41
CA THR A 102 -13.39 7.22 1.98
C THR A 102 -12.38 6.16 2.41
N LEU A 103 -12.83 5.14 3.13
CA LEU A 103 -11.97 4.05 3.62
C LEU A 103 -11.46 3.17 2.46
N SER A 104 -12.25 3.01 1.39
CA SER A 104 -11.80 2.33 0.17
C SER A 104 -10.65 3.08 -0.50
N GLU A 105 -10.73 4.42 -0.60
CA GLU A 105 -9.63 5.23 -1.14
C GLU A 105 -8.37 5.16 -0.27
N VAL A 106 -8.52 5.11 1.06
CA VAL A 106 -7.40 4.86 1.98
C VAL A 106 -6.77 3.48 1.74
N ALA A 107 -7.59 2.42 1.59
CA ALA A 107 -7.08 1.09 1.30
C ALA A 107 -6.32 1.02 -0.04
N ARG A 108 -6.82 1.70 -1.09
CA ARG A 108 -6.14 1.84 -2.39
C ARG A 108 -4.80 2.56 -2.25
N ALA A 109 -4.78 3.67 -1.52
CA ALA A 109 -3.54 4.38 -1.24
C ALA A 109 -2.55 3.49 -0.47
N GLY A 110 -3.04 2.68 0.48
CA GLY A 110 -2.24 1.68 1.18
C GLY A 110 -1.63 0.63 0.23
N LEU A 111 -2.42 0.10 -0.71
CA LEU A 111 -1.95 -0.87 -1.71
C LEU A 111 -0.85 -0.28 -2.61
N ASP A 112 -1.05 0.96 -3.08
CA ASP A 112 -0.02 1.67 -3.85
C ASP A 112 1.27 1.82 -3.03
N ARG A 113 1.15 2.12 -1.73
CA ARG A 113 2.31 2.24 -0.84
C ARG A 113 3.00 0.90 -0.58
N ALA A 114 2.25 -0.19 -0.42
CA ALA A 114 2.79 -1.54 -0.27
C ALA A 114 3.59 -1.94 -1.52
N ARG A 115 3.02 -1.75 -2.71
CA ARG A 115 3.71 -1.98 -3.99
C ARG A 115 4.99 -1.15 -4.11
N GLN A 116 4.92 0.13 -3.80
CA GLN A 116 6.08 1.03 -3.85
C GLN A 116 7.19 0.62 -2.87
N THR A 117 6.85 0.03 -1.72
CA THR A 117 7.84 -0.44 -0.73
C THR A 117 8.71 -1.54 -1.34
N ILE A 118 8.07 -2.54 -1.96
CA ILE A 118 8.78 -3.65 -2.65
C ILE A 118 9.67 -3.11 -3.79
N LEU A 119 9.13 -2.18 -4.59
CA LEU A 119 9.87 -1.64 -5.73
C LEU A 119 11.06 -0.74 -5.33
N ALA A 120 11.01 -0.09 -4.16
CA ALA A 120 12.10 0.75 -3.68
C ALA A 120 13.37 -0.06 -3.40
N ASP A 121 13.23 -1.28 -2.87
CA ASP A 121 14.37 -2.13 -2.49
C ASP A 121 15.07 -2.78 -3.69
N THR A 122 14.44 -2.75 -4.87
CA THR A 122 14.97 -3.31 -6.13
C THR A 122 15.73 -2.28 -6.99
N LEU A 123 15.94 -1.06 -6.48
CA LEU A 123 16.66 -0.02 -7.20
C LEU A 123 18.16 -0.38 -7.31
N ASP A 124 18.65 -0.59 -8.54
CA ASP A 124 20.07 -0.83 -8.80
C ASP A 124 20.91 0.41 -8.39
N PRO A 125 21.86 0.27 -7.45
CA PRO A 125 22.71 1.37 -7.00
C PRO A 125 23.53 2.04 -8.09
N ASN A 126 23.85 1.33 -9.18
CA ASN A 126 24.67 1.86 -10.26
C ASN A 126 23.86 2.51 -11.38
N SER A 127 22.53 2.43 -11.31
CA SER A 127 21.63 2.96 -12.33
C SER A 127 21.58 4.49 -12.34
N TRP A 128 21.22 5.06 -13.49
CA TRP A 128 20.91 6.51 -13.60
C TRP A 128 19.81 6.96 -12.65
N ALA A 129 18.86 6.08 -12.31
CA ALA A 129 17.81 6.38 -11.34
C ALA A 129 18.37 6.53 -9.92
N ALA A 130 19.31 5.67 -9.50
CA ALA A 130 19.99 5.84 -8.22
C ALA A 130 20.79 7.15 -8.15
N ARG A 131 21.54 7.47 -9.21
CA ARG A 131 22.30 8.73 -9.30
C ARG A 131 21.39 9.97 -9.26
N MET A 132 20.28 9.94 -10.01
CA MET A 132 19.29 11.00 -10.00
C MET A 132 18.63 11.15 -8.61
N LEU A 133 18.32 10.06 -7.92
CA LEU A 133 17.73 10.09 -6.58
C LEU A 133 18.68 10.77 -5.57
N LEU A 134 19.96 10.39 -5.57
CA LEU A 134 20.99 11.01 -4.72
C LEU A 134 21.07 12.51 -4.96
N LEU A 135 21.20 12.92 -6.24
CA LEU A 135 21.30 14.33 -6.61
C LEU A 135 20.05 15.14 -6.19
N VAL A 136 18.85 14.60 -6.36
CA VAL A 136 17.61 15.28 -5.93
C VAL A 136 17.50 15.38 -4.41
N CYS A 137 18.05 14.43 -3.66
CA CYS A 137 18.11 14.51 -2.19
C CYS A 137 19.09 15.59 -1.72
N GLU A 138 20.23 15.73 -2.40
CA GLU A 138 21.22 16.78 -2.11
C GLU A 138 20.74 18.17 -2.51
N ARG A 139 19.98 18.27 -3.62
CA ARG A 139 19.50 19.54 -4.19
C ARG A 139 17.97 19.50 -4.40
N PRO A 140 17.18 19.78 -3.36
CA PRO A 140 15.72 19.89 -3.50
C PRO A 140 15.32 20.93 -4.56
N HIS A 141 14.21 20.70 -5.26
CA HIS A 141 13.69 21.56 -6.35
C HIS A 141 14.52 21.57 -7.65
N ILE A 142 15.58 20.75 -7.77
CA ILE A 142 16.40 20.68 -9.00
C ILE A 142 15.56 20.33 -10.24
N THR A 143 15.81 21.00 -11.36
CA THR A 143 15.04 20.78 -12.60
C THR A 143 15.63 19.64 -13.44
N SER A 144 14.85 19.09 -14.36
CA SER A 144 15.37 18.07 -15.28
C SER A 144 16.56 18.56 -16.12
N ALA A 145 16.61 19.86 -16.46
CA ALA A 145 17.71 20.44 -17.20
C ALA A 145 18.99 20.51 -16.36
N ASP A 146 18.88 20.91 -15.10
CA ASP A 146 20.01 20.92 -14.16
C ASP A 146 20.55 19.51 -13.94
N ILE A 147 19.66 18.52 -13.78
CA ILE A 147 20.05 17.11 -13.62
C ILE A 147 20.78 16.59 -14.87
N VAL A 148 20.32 16.96 -16.08
CA VAL A 148 20.98 16.61 -17.35
C VAL A 148 22.42 17.12 -17.38
N VAL A 149 22.62 18.38 -16.98
CA VAL A 149 23.94 19.01 -16.92
C VAL A 149 24.82 18.32 -15.87
N GLU A 150 24.33 18.17 -14.65
CA GLU A 150 25.09 17.64 -13.52
C GLU A 150 25.50 16.17 -13.71
N LEU A 151 24.59 15.35 -14.25
CA LEU A 151 24.84 13.93 -14.48
C LEU A 151 25.50 13.64 -15.84
N GLY A 152 25.71 14.66 -16.68
CA GLY A 152 26.31 14.52 -18.00
C GLY A 152 25.56 13.51 -18.88
N THR A 153 24.22 13.56 -18.89
CA THR A 153 23.37 12.58 -19.57
C THR A 153 22.30 13.25 -20.44
N HIS A 154 21.47 12.47 -21.14
CA HIS A 154 20.44 13.01 -22.02
C HIS A 154 19.08 13.13 -21.34
N GLU A 155 18.27 14.11 -21.78
CA GLU A 155 16.94 14.40 -21.21
C GLU A 155 16.03 13.17 -21.19
N ALA A 156 16.05 12.35 -22.25
CA ALA A 156 15.28 11.11 -22.32
C ALA A 156 15.65 10.13 -21.19
N GLN A 157 16.93 10.06 -20.80
CA GLN A 157 17.39 9.22 -19.70
C GLN A 157 16.90 9.75 -18.35
N ILE A 158 16.92 11.07 -18.14
CA ILE A 158 16.38 11.70 -16.93
C ILE A 158 14.87 11.54 -16.83
N SER A 159 14.15 11.66 -17.95
CA SER A 159 12.71 11.44 -17.99
C SER A 159 12.32 10.01 -17.60
N ARG A 160 13.00 9.00 -18.17
CA ARG A 160 12.80 7.58 -17.80
C ARG A 160 13.14 7.31 -16.34
N SER A 161 14.27 7.84 -15.87
CA SER A 161 14.72 7.67 -14.49
C SER A 161 13.76 8.32 -13.51
N GLY A 162 13.32 9.55 -13.78
CA GLY A 162 12.32 10.27 -12.98
C GLY A 162 10.97 9.55 -12.94
N LYS A 163 10.50 9.02 -14.07
CA LYS A 163 9.29 8.19 -14.11
C LYS A 163 9.44 6.94 -13.24
N ALA A 164 10.55 6.21 -13.40
CA ALA A 164 10.83 5.00 -12.63
C ALA A 164 10.92 5.25 -11.11
N LEU A 165 11.48 6.39 -10.70
CA LEU A 165 11.57 6.80 -9.29
C LEU A 165 10.21 7.27 -8.74
N ALA A 166 9.40 7.94 -9.56
CA ALA A 166 8.03 8.34 -9.19
C ALA A 166 7.10 7.13 -9.00
N GLU A 167 7.18 6.14 -9.89
CA GLU A 167 6.45 4.86 -9.76
C GLU A 167 6.84 4.08 -8.51
N ARG A 168 8.08 4.26 -8.02
CA ARG A 168 8.58 3.72 -6.74
C ARG A 168 8.20 4.57 -5.53
N GLY A 169 7.54 5.71 -5.73
CA GLY A 169 7.22 6.66 -4.67
C GLY A 169 8.44 7.31 -4.02
N LEU A 170 9.59 7.32 -4.70
CA LEU A 170 10.85 7.89 -4.20
C LEU A 170 11.00 9.36 -4.56
N LEU A 171 10.51 9.76 -5.73
CA LEU A 171 10.46 11.15 -6.15
C LEU A 171 9.03 11.60 -6.44
N VAL A 172 8.77 12.88 -6.31
CA VAL A 172 7.58 13.55 -6.85
C VAL A 172 8.01 14.72 -7.72
N LYS A 173 7.24 14.93 -8.80
CA LYS A 173 7.44 16.08 -9.69
C LYS A 173 6.67 17.26 -9.12
N SER A 174 7.35 18.37 -8.85
CA SER A 174 6.71 19.61 -8.43
C SER A 174 6.71 20.63 -9.56
N ARG A 175 5.79 21.58 -9.47
CA ARG A 175 5.78 22.76 -10.32
C ARG A 175 5.73 23.99 -9.44
N HIS A 176 6.75 24.82 -9.52
CA HIS A 176 6.82 26.11 -8.83
C HIS A 176 6.84 27.20 -9.90
N GLY A 177 5.67 27.83 -10.13
CA GLY A 177 5.46 28.79 -11.21
C GLY A 177 5.64 28.15 -12.60
N ARG A 178 6.65 28.64 -13.36
CA ARG A 178 7.00 28.12 -14.69
C ARG A 178 8.01 26.97 -14.65
N SER A 179 8.64 26.72 -13.50
CA SER A 179 9.69 25.70 -13.36
C SER A 179 9.10 24.37 -12.90
N LYS A 180 9.51 23.28 -13.54
CA LYS A 180 9.19 21.90 -13.15
C LYS A 180 10.43 21.30 -12.49
N GLY A 181 10.31 20.94 -11.22
CA GLY A 181 11.40 20.40 -10.41
C GLY A 181 11.09 19.01 -9.87
N TRP A 182 12.07 18.41 -9.23
CA TRP A 182 11.95 17.14 -8.54
C TRP A 182 12.16 17.28 -7.04
N HIS A 183 11.46 16.45 -6.28
CA HIS A 183 11.56 16.36 -4.83
C HIS A 183 11.67 14.91 -4.41
N ALA A 184 12.57 14.64 -3.47
CA ALA A 184 12.55 13.38 -2.75
C ALA A 184 11.35 13.33 -1.81
N THR A 185 10.70 12.18 -1.75
CA THR A 185 9.78 11.86 -0.65
C THR A 185 10.59 11.46 0.59
N PRO A 186 10.00 11.41 1.80
CA PRO A 186 10.70 10.87 2.97
C PRO A 186 11.29 9.48 2.74
N ARG A 187 10.58 8.64 1.97
CA ARG A 187 11.07 7.33 1.53
C ARG A 187 12.25 7.46 0.56
N GLY A 188 12.16 8.38 -0.40
CA GLY A 188 13.27 8.72 -1.30
C GLY A 188 14.55 9.05 -0.54
N THR A 189 14.44 9.90 0.48
CA THR A 189 15.56 10.28 1.36
C THR A 189 16.14 9.07 2.09
N ALA A 190 15.31 8.24 2.73
CA ALA A 190 15.79 7.04 3.42
C ALA A 190 16.45 6.03 2.47
N THR A 191 15.90 5.84 1.27
CA THR A 191 16.49 4.96 0.25
C THR A 191 17.82 5.52 -0.25
N ALA A 192 17.93 6.84 -0.46
CA ALA A 192 19.17 7.50 -0.86
C ALA A 192 20.27 7.32 0.20
N GLN A 193 19.94 7.45 1.49
CA GLN A 193 20.87 7.19 2.59
C GLN A 193 21.40 5.75 2.55
N ARG A 194 20.51 4.76 2.43
CA ARG A 194 20.92 3.34 2.30
C ARG A 194 21.80 3.07 1.08
N LEU A 195 21.54 3.76 -0.04
CA LEU A 195 22.37 3.65 -1.25
C LEU A 195 23.77 4.24 -1.03
N ALA A 196 23.87 5.40 -0.38
CA ALA A 196 25.14 6.04 -0.06
C ALA A 196 25.99 5.17 0.88
N GLU A 197 25.38 4.57 1.91
CA GLU A 197 26.05 3.63 2.82
C GLU A 197 26.59 2.39 2.10
N ARG A 198 25.81 1.81 1.17
CA ARG A 198 26.27 0.66 0.36
C ARG A 198 27.40 1.00 -0.60
N GLY A 199 27.44 2.25 -1.09
CA GLY A 199 28.50 2.75 -1.95
C GLY A 199 29.82 3.01 -1.22
N ALA A 200 29.76 3.42 0.06
CA ALA A 200 30.93 3.67 0.91
C ALA A 200 31.69 2.40 1.33
N HIS A 201 31.09 1.22 1.15
CA HIS A 201 31.67 -0.09 1.50
C HIS A 201 32.19 -0.89 0.30
N ARG A 202 32.32 -0.27 -0.88
CA ARG A 202 32.96 -0.87 -2.07
C ARG A 202 34.26 -0.15 -2.39
#